data_AF-A0A936FJ19-F1
#
_entry.id   AF-A0A936FJ19-F1
#
_cell.length_a   1.000
_cell.length_b   1.000
_cell.length_c   1.000
_cell.angle_alpha   90.00
_cell.angle_beta   90.00
_cell.angle_gamma   90.00
#
_symmetry.space_group_name_H-M   'P 1'
#
loop_
_entity.id
_entity.type
_entity.pdbx_description
1 polymer ?
#
loop_
_entity_poly.entity_id
_entity_poly.type
_entity_poly.pdbx_seq_one_letter_code
_entity_poly.pdbx_strand_id
1 'polypeptide(L)'
;MRILADDLTGALDTAAAFAGEVPVYLDAPPNANASPYPVSVVATTTRDVPFDLLPRLLAPSLPWLAGAELAFKKVDSLLRGNTFAECAHVARAGGFGRLVFAPAFPKQGRVTIDGRQWVVPPGKPLADRQPAGNALPATVFSTLGLTVTSLVEPSSDRIPVWIPEVRSDDDLAGVAALSTRAEARRWLWCGSAGLAHAIAAIRHLAPDPSAA
;
A
#
# COMPACT_ATOMS: atom_id res chain seq x y z
N MET A 1 0.96 -13.24 -0.39
CA MET A 1 1.02 -11.77 -0.59
C MET A 1 2.38 -11.40 -1.15
N ARG A 2 2.45 -10.42 -2.06
CA ARG A 2 3.70 -9.87 -2.59
C ARG A 2 3.72 -8.37 -2.35
N ILE A 3 4.81 -7.89 -1.78
CA ILE A 3 4.96 -6.52 -1.29
C ILE A 3 6.05 -5.83 -2.10
N LEU A 4 5.71 -4.73 -2.75
CA LEU A 4 6.66 -3.86 -3.42
C LEU A 4 6.86 -2.61 -2.59
N ALA A 5 8.08 -2.34 -2.15
CA ALA A 5 8.44 -1.17 -1.37
C ALA A 5 9.35 -0.23 -2.18
N ASP A 6 9.17 1.06 -1.95
CA ASP A 6 9.96 2.14 -2.54
C ASP A 6 11.34 2.30 -1.86
N ASP A 7 11.48 1.84 -0.61
CA ASP A 7 12.74 1.86 0.14
C ASP A 7 12.96 0.57 0.97
N LEU A 8 14.18 0.41 1.49
CA LEU A 8 14.53 -0.76 2.31
C LEU A 8 13.92 -0.71 3.71
N THR A 9 13.88 0.47 4.34
CA THR A 9 13.33 0.62 5.70
C THR A 9 11.85 0.27 5.73
N GLY A 10 11.06 0.78 4.78
CA GLY A 10 9.66 0.45 4.63
C GLY A 10 9.44 -1.01 4.25
N ALA A 11 10.34 -1.61 3.47
CA ALA A 11 10.29 -3.05 3.19
C ALA A 11 10.43 -3.89 4.47
N LEU A 12 11.43 -3.60 5.30
CA LEU A 12 11.70 -4.31 6.55
C LEU A 12 10.59 -4.09 7.59
N ASP A 13 10.14 -2.84 7.76
CA ASP A 13 9.02 -2.49 8.67
C ASP A 13 7.73 -3.23 8.27
N THR A 14 7.47 -3.34 6.97
CA THR A 14 6.30 -4.08 6.47
C THR A 14 6.47 -5.59 6.62
N ALA A 15 7.68 -6.13 6.39
CA ALA A 15 7.95 -7.56 6.58
C ALA A 15 7.74 -7.99 8.03
N ALA A 16 8.13 -7.15 8.99
CA ALA A 16 7.95 -7.39 10.43
C ALA A 16 6.48 -7.50 10.88
N ALA A 17 5.53 -7.09 10.03
CA ALA A 17 4.10 -7.29 10.30
C ALA A 17 3.65 -8.75 10.21
N PHE A 18 4.45 -9.63 9.62
CA PHE A 18 4.10 -11.02 9.33
C PHE A 18 4.97 -11.99 10.12
N ALA A 19 4.38 -13.13 10.52
CA ALA A 19 5.05 -14.22 11.19
C ALA A 19 5.87 -15.08 10.20
N GLY A 20 6.85 -15.79 10.74
CA GLY A 20 7.67 -16.74 9.99
C GLY A 20 8.73 -16.07 9.12
N GLU A 21 9.29 -16.84 8.18
CA GLU A 21 10.30 -16.33 7.26
C GLU A 21 9.66 -15.47 6.16
N VAL A 22 10.05 -14.20 6.12
CA VAL A 22 9.61 -13.23 5.10
C VAL A 22 10.83 -12.68 4.36
N PRO A 23 11.19 -13.21 3.19
CA PRO A 23 12.35 -12.72 2.46
C PRO A 23 12.13 -11.31 1.92
N VAL A 24 13.17 -10.49 2.04
CA VAL A 24 13.26 -9.15 1.43
C VAL A 24 14.34 -9.18 0.36
N TYR A 25 13.93 -9.00 -0.89
CA TYR A 25 14.82 -8.91 -2.05
C TYR A 25 15.13 -7.44 -2.37
N LEU A 26 16.33 -7.18 -2.82
CA LEU A 26 16.77 -5.84 -3.23
C LEU A 26 16.68 -5.72 -4.75
N ASP A 27 16.15 -4.58 -5.20
CA ASP A 27 16.05 -4.10 -6.59
C ASP A 27 15.15 -4.92 -7.53
N ALA A 28 15.18 -6.25 -7.45
CA ALA A 28 14.41 -7.14 -8.32
C ALA A 28 13.79 -8.31 -7.55
N PRO A 29 12.62 -8.81 -8.00
CA PRO A 29 12.05 -10.05 -7.47
C PRO A 29 12.93 -11.27 -7.80
N PRO A 30 12.75 -12.39 -7.08
CA PRO A 30 13.39 -13.65 -7.47
C PRO A 30 12.88 -14.12 -8.84
N ASN A 31 13.72 -14.82 -9.60
CA ASN A 31 13.38 -15.34 -10.94
C ASN A 31 12.20 -16.34 -10.92
N ALA A 32 11.87 -16.92 -9.77
CA ALA A 32 10.77 -17.85 -9.64
C ALA A 32 9.43 -17.14 -9.39
N ASN A 33 8.49 -17.35 -10.31
CA ASN A 33 7.09 -16.93 -10.13
C ASN A 33 6.35 -17.67 -9.01
N ALA A 34 6.91 -18.74 -8.45
CA ALA A 34 6.42 -19.39 -7.25
C ALA A 34 7.40 -19.09 -6.11
N SER A 35 6.92 -18.40 -5.08
CA SER A 35 7.68 -18.25 -3.83
C SER A 35 7.16 -19.32 -2.87
N PRO A 36 8.04 -20.08 -2.19
CA PRO A 36 7.61 -21.00 -1.14
C PRO A 36 7.06 -20.25 0.09
N TYR A 37 7.29 -18.93 0.16
CA TYR A 37 6.89 -18.10 1.28
C TYR A 37 5.50 -17.50 1.06
N PRO A 38 4.62 -17.49 2.09
CA PRO A 38 3.30 -16.87 2.01
C PRO A 38 3.39 -15.36 1.79
N VAL A 39 4.50 -14.73 2.21
CA VAL A 39 4.78 -13.30 2.05
C VAL A 39 6.22 -13.13 1.54
N SER A 40 6.42 -12.22 0.59
CA SER A 40 7.75 -11.82 0.12
C SER A 40 7.74 -10.33 -0.25
N VAL A 41 8.87 -9.67 -0.06
CA VAL A 41 9.02 -8.22 -0.24
C VAL A 41 10.14 -7.92 -1.24
N VAL A 42 9.93 -6.93 -2.09
CA VAL A 42 10.99 -6.36 -2.96
C VAL A 42 11.14 -4.88 -2.60
N ALA A 43 12.36 -4.45 -2.26
CA ALA A 43 12.70 -3.04 -2.05
C ALA A 43 13.37 -2.49 -3.32
N THR A 44 12.76 -1.52 -3.98
CA THR A 44 13.22 -1.01 -5.29
C THR A 44 14.06 0.26 -5.24
N THR A 45 14.26 0.85 -4.05
CA THR A 45 14.99 2.12 -3.86
C THR A 45 14.54 3.26 -4.80
N THR A 46 13.24 3.30 -5.12
CA THR A 46 12.61 4.23 -6.09
C THR A 46 12.01 5.49 -5.45
N ARG A 47 12.06 5.65 -4.13
CA ARG A 47 11.41 6.76 -3.41
C ARG A 47 11.71 8.13 -3.99
N ASP A 48 12.99 8.43 -4.20
CA ASP A 48 13.49 9.77 -4.55
C ASP A 48 14.18 9.80 -5.92
N VAL A 49 13.94 8.79 -6.76
CA VAL A 49 14.49 8.74 -8.12
C VAL A 49 13.72 9.69 -9.04
N PRO A 50 14.35 10.20 -10.13
CA PRO A 50 13.65 10.93 -11.17
C PRO A 50 12.45 10.15 -11.73
N PHE A 51 11.33 10.84 -11.92
CA PHE A 51 10.05 10.25 -12.31
C PHE A 51 10.12 9.44 -13.61
N ASP A 52 10.91 9.89 -14.58
CA ASP A 52 11.13 9.25 -15.87
C ASP A 52 11.86 7.89 -15.76
N LEU A 53 12.55 7.63 -14.65
CA LEU A 53 13.21 6.35 -14.40
C LEU A 53 12.27 5.29 -13.82
N LEU A 54 11.13 5.68 -13.23
CA LEU A 54 10.20 4.75 -12.57
C LEU A 54 9.76 3.59 -13.49
N PRO A 55 9.36 3.80 -14.76
CA PRO A 55 8.95 2.70 -15.62
C PRO A 55 10.04 1.64 -15.80
N ARG A 56 11.29 2.08 -15.98
CA ARG A 56 12.43 1.16 -16.16
C ARG A 56 12.75 0.41 -14.87
N LEU A 57 12.75 1.10 -13.73
CA LEU A 57 13.12 0.52 -12.43
C LEU A 57 12.04 -0.44 -11.89
N LEU A 58 10.77 -0.15 -12.15
CA LEU A 58 9.65 -0.98 -11.67
C LEU A 58 9.29 -2.13 -12.59
N ALA A 59 9.66 -2.06 -13.88
CA ALA A 59 9.33 -3.07 -14.89
C ALA A 59 9.61 -4.53 -14.46
N PRO A 60 10.77 -4.87 -13.85
CA PRO A 60 11.04 -6.24 -13.41
C PRO A 60 10.07 -6.75 -12.34
N SER A 61 9.51 -5.87 -11.52
CA SER A 61 8.61 -6.23 -10.41
C SER A 61 7.16 -6.41 -10.85
N LEU A 62 6.75 -5.87 -12.01
CA LEU A 62 5.34 -5.85 -12.42
C LEU A 62 4.73 -7.24 -12.60
N PRO A 63 5.34 -8.19 -13.35
CA PRO A 63 4.76 -9.52 -13.52
C PRO A 63 4.73 -10.29 -12.20
N TRP A 64 5.78 -10.14 -11.38
CA TRP A 64 5.84 -10.72 -10.05
C TRP A 64 4.72 -10.21 -9.17
N LEU A 65 4.49 -8.89 -9.12
CA LEU A 65 3.44 -8.31 -8.29
C LEU A 65 2.04 -8.66 -8.81
N ALA A 66 1.80 -8.59 -10.11
CA ALA A 66 0.51 -8.93 -10.73
C ALA A 66 0.14 -10.41 -10.59
N GLY A 67 1.14 -11.31 -10.50
CA GLY A 67 0.94 -12.73 -10.26
C GLY A 67 0.61 -13.09 -8.80
N ALA A 68 0.57 -12.12 -7.88
CA ALA A 68 0.28 -12.37 -6.48
C ALA A 68 -1.18 -12.76 -6.24
N GLU A 69 -1.44 -13.54 -5.19
CA GLU A 69 -2.80 -13.65 -4.64
C GLU A 69 -3.29 -12.32 -4.05
N LEU A 70 -2.35 -11.54 -3.49
CA LEU A 70 -2.59 -10.20 -2.97
C LEU A 70 -1.38 -9.33 -3.29
N ALA A 71 -1.58 -8.31 -4.13
CA ALA A 71 -0.56 -7.36 -4.56
C ALA A 71 -0.58 -6.14 -3.65
N PHE A 72 0.55 -5.85 -3.01
CA PHE A 72 0.68 -4.72 -2.10
C PHE A 72 1.81 -3.80 -2.52
N LYS A 73 1.50 -2.52 -2.67
CA LYS A 73 2.49 -1.45 -2.79
C LYS A 73 2.63 -0.79 -1.44
N LYS A 74 3.79 -0.97 -0.80
CA LYS A 74 4.15 -0.21 0.39
C LYS A 74 4.38 1.25 0.00
N VAL A 75 3.73 2.14 0.73
CA VAL A 75 3.87 3.60 0.63
C VAL A 75 4.29 4.21 1.96
N ASP A 76 4.88 5.40 1.91
CA ASP A 76 5.18 6.19 3.09
C ASP A 76 3.89 6.78 3.69
N SER A 77 3.67 6.67 5.01
CA SER A 77 2.44 7.17 5.64
C SER A 77 2.38 8.71 5.68
N LEU A 78 3.52 9.39 5.44
CA LEU A 78 3.61 10.84 5.25
C LEU A 78 3.60 11.24 3.76
N LEU A 79 3.38 10.28 2.86
CA LEU A 79 3.23 10.51 1.42
C LEU A 79 4.46 11.12 0.74
N ARG A 80 5.67 10.83 1.25
CA ARG A 80 6.94 11.31 0.69
C ARG A 80 7.30 10.60 -0.63
N GLY A 81 8.20 11.22 -1.39
CA GLY A 81 8.75 10.67 -2.62
C GLY A 81 7.71 10.44 -3.71
N ASN A 82 7.99 9.47 -4.57
CA ASN A 82 7.16 9.10 -5.73
C ASN A 82 5.89 8.31 -5.38
N THR A 83 5.39 8.36 -4.13
CA THR A 83 4.26 7.55 -3.63
C THR A 83 3.10 7.44 -4.61
N PHE A 84 2.56 8.57 -5.08
CA PHE A 84 1.41 8.58 -5.99
C PHE A 84 1.77 8.10 -7.40
N ALA A 85 2.92 8.53 -7.90
CA ALA A 85 3.44 8.19 -9.23
C ALA A 85 3.65 6.68 -9.37
N GLU A 86 4.31 6.06 -8.39
CA GLU A 86 4.53 4.62 -8.36
C GLU A 86 3.22 3.86 -8.25
N CYS A 87 2.31 4.27 -7.35
CA CYS A 87 1.01 3.63 -7.20
C CYS A 87 0.24 3.66 -8.54
N ALA A 88 0.22 4.80 -9.22
CA ALA A 88 -0.46 4.94 -10.51
C ALA A 88 0.23 4.15 -11.63
N HIS A 89 1.56 4.16 -11.69
CA HIS A 89 2.33 3.39 -12.67
C HIS A 89 2.11 1.89 -12.49
N VAL A 90 2.29 1.38 -11.27
CA VAL A 90 2.12 -0.05 -10.94
C VAL A 90 0.69 -0.50 -11.20
N ALA A 91 -0.32 0.30 -10.83
CA ALA A 91 -1.72 -0.03 -11.10
C ALA A 91 -1.98 -0.24 -12.59
N ARG A 92 -1.48 0.66 -13.45
CA ARG A 92 -1.64 0.57 -14.91
C ARG A 92 -0.83 -0.52 -15.54
N ALA A 93 0.49 -0.47 -15.34
CA ALA A 93 1.43 -1.35 -16.02
C ALA A 93 1.32 -2.80 -15.51
N GLY A 94 0.86 -3.00 -14.27
CA GLY A 94 0.51 -4.29 -13.71
C GLY A 94 -0.90 -4.79 -14.06
N GLY A 95 -1.73 -4.00 -14.75
CA GLY A 95 -3.06 -4.41 -15.19
C GLY A 95 -4.09 -4.60 -14.06
N PHE A 96 -3.97 -3.85 -12.96
CA PHE A 96 -4.88 -3.96 -11.83
C PHE A 96 -6.22 -3.30 -12.13
N GLY A 97 -7.31 -3.95 -11.69
CA GLY A 97 -8.68 -3.48 -11.92
C GLY A 97 -9.15 -2.43 -10.91
N ARG A 98 -8.41 -2.23 -9.81
CA ARG A 98 -8.69 -1.21 -8.79
C ARG A 98 -7.42 -0.90 -8.00
N LEU A 99 -7.30 0.33 -7.53
CA LEU A 99 -6.28 0.75 -6.56
C LEU A 99 -6.97 1.11 -5.24
N VAL A 100 -6.58 0.45 -4.14
CA VAL A 100 -6.99 0.83 -2.79
C VAL A 100 -5.86 1.63 -2.15
N PHE A 101 -6.09 2.91 -1.85
CA PHE A 101 -5.07 3.80 -1.29
C PHE A 101 -5.37 4.10 0.18
N ALA A 102 -4.80 3.30 1.08
CA ALA A 102 -5.00 3.39 2.52
C ALA A 102 -3.65 3.62 3.26
N PRO A 103 -3.09 4.84 3.21
CA PRO A 103 -1.80 5.17 3.81
C PRO A 103 -1.86 5.37 5.34
N ALA A 104 -3.05 5.45 5.94
CA ALA A 104 -3.23 5.62 7.38
C ALA A 104 -2.44 4.60 8.21
N PHE A 105 -2.00 5.04 9.38
CA PHE A 105 -1.42 4.20 10.43
C PHE A 105 -1.83 4.79 11.79
N PRO A 106 -3.06 4.50 12.26
CA PRO A 106 -3.63 5.15 13.43
C PRO A 106 -2.81 4.99 14.71
N LYS A 107 -2.24 3.80 14.97
CA LYS A 107 -1.28 3.61 16.09
C LYS A 107 -0.09 4.57 16.09
N GLN A 108 0.33 5.03 14.91
CA GLN A 108 1.39 6.00 14.77
C GLN A 108 0.86 7.44 14.61
N GLY A 109 -0.42 7.69 14.86
CA GLY A 109 -1.02 9.03 14.71
C GLY A 109 -1.19 9.47 13.26
N ARG A 110 -1.25 8.54 12.28
CA ARG A 110 -1.53 8.87 10.88
C ARG A 110 -2.95 8.43 10.51
N VAL A 111 -3.79 9.34 10.06
CA VAL A 111 -5.20 9.08 9.75
C VAL A 111 -5.58 9.64 8.38
N THR A 112 -6.56 9.03 7.71
CA THR A 112 -7.12 9.51 6.45
C THR A 112 -8.54 10.00 6.73
N ILE A 113 -8.78 11.31 6.55
CA ILE A 113 -10.07 11.96 6.80
C ILE A 113 -10.37 12.94 5.67
N ASP A 114 -11.60 12.86 5.16
CA ASP A 114 -12.10 13.59 3.99
C ASP A 114 -11.16 13.45 2.78
N GLY A 115 -10.69 12.21 2.54
CA GLY A 115 -9.76 11.89 1.46
C GLY A 115 -8.37 12.51 1.60
N ARG A 116 -8.03 13.10 2.75
CA ARG A 116 -6.72 13.70 3.05
C ARG A 116 -6.00 12.94 4.15
N GLN A 117 -4.68 12.84 4.03
CA GLN A 117 -3.82 12.25 5.05
C GLN A 117 -3.41 13.30 6.09
N TRP A 118 -3.54 12.95 7.36
CA TRP A 118 -3.25 13.80 8.51
C TRP A 118 -2.28 13.13 9.47
N VAL A 119 -1.54 13.96 10.20
CA VAL A 119 -0.69 13.59 11.33
C VAL A 119 -1.30 14.17 12.60
N VAL A 120 -1.60 13.31 13.55
CA VAL A 120 -2.01 13.67 14.91
C VAL A 120 -0.73 13.69 15.76
N PRO A 121 -0.35 14.84 16.35
CA PRO A 121 0.84 14.90 17.18
C PRO A 121 0.72 13.97 18.39
N PRO A 122 1.83 13.38 18.88
CA PRO A 122 1.80 12.48 20.03
C PRO A 122 1.13 13.11 21.25
N GLY A 123 0.19 12.39 21.86
CA GLY A 123 -0.54 12.84 23.05
C GLY A 123 -1.54 13.97 22.80
N LYS A 124 -1.80 14.36 21.54
CA LYS A 124 -2.78 15.38 21.18
C LYS A 124 -4.09 14.78 20.66
N PRO A 125 -5.23 15.48 20.83
CA PRO A 125 -6.49 15.06 20.23
C PRO A 125 -6.46 15.18 18.70
N LEU A 126 -7.36 14.46 18.03
CA LEU A 126 -7.55 14.51 16.58
C LEU A 126 -7.85 15.93 16.02
N ALA A 127 -8.36 16.82 16.88
CA ALA A 127 -8.59 18.22 16.53
C ALA A 127 -7.30 18.97 16.17
N ASP A 128 -6.16 18.57 16.76
CA ASP A 128 -4.84 19.21 16.57
C ASP A 128 -4.07 18.62 15.38
N ARG A 129 -4.75 17.85 14.53
CA ARG A 129 -4.14 17.20 13.37
C ARG A 129 -3.59 18.21 12.37
N GLN A 130 -2.49 17.85 11.74
CA GLN A 130 -1.82 18.64 10.70
C GLN A 130 -1.78 17.83 9.40
N PRO A 131 -1.84 18.48 8.23
CA PRO A 131 -1.68 17.75 6.97
C PRO A 131 -0.34 17.02 6.93
N ALA A 132 -0.33 15.75 6.51
CA ALA A 132 0.93 15.02 6.26
C ALA A 132 1.73 15.62 5.08
N GLY A 133 1.05 16.38 4.23
CA GLY A 133 1.61 17.17 3.14
C GLY A 133 0.56 18.05 2.47
N ASN A 134 0.98 18.72 1.39
CA ASN A 134 0.09 19.60 0.62
C ASN A 134 -0.78 18.83 -0.39
N ALA A 135 -0.43 17.58 -0.69
CA ALA A 135 -1.15 16.76 -1.65
C ALA A 135 -2.55 16.38 -1.14
N LEU A 136 -3.55 16.58 -1.99
CA LEU A 136 -4.84 15.92 -1.87
C LEU A 136 -4.81 14.66 -2.74
N PRO A 137 -4.80 13.44 -2.17
CA PRO A 137 -4.71 12.19 -2.91
C PRO A 137 -5.63 12.12 -4.13
N ALA A 138 -6.89 12.53 -3.98
CA ALA A 138 -7.86 12.50 -5.07
C ALA A 138 -7.44 13.39 -6.27
N THR A 139 -6.98 14.60 -6.00
CA THR A 139 -6.49 15.53 -7.02
C THR A 139 -5.24 14.97 -7.71
N VAL A 140 -4.27 14.45 -6.95
CA VAL A 140 -3.03 13.93 -7.51
C VAL A 140 -3.30 12.72 -8.41
N PHE A 141 -4.11 11.76 -7.97
CA PHE A 141 -4.47 10.61 -8.78
C PHE A 141 -5.25 10.99 -10.04
N SER A 142 -6.12 12.01 -9.96
CA SER A 142 -6.85 12.53 -11.12
C SER A 142 -5.90 13.14 -12.16
N THR A 143 -4.92 13.95 -11.73
CA THR A 143 -3.87 14.50 -12.61
C THR A 143 -3.03 13.39 -13.23
N LEU A 144 -2.77 12.32 -12.48
CA LEU A 144 -2.10 11.14 -13.00
C LEU A 144 -2.98 10.32 -13.94
N GLY A 145 -4.25 10.67 -14.17
CA GLY A 145 -5.18 10.04 -15.12
C GLY A 145 -5.99 8.86 -14.56
N LEU A 146 -6.08 8.73 -13.24
CA LEU A 146 -6.93 7.74 -12.57
C LEU A 146 -8.27 8.37 -12.19
N THR A 147 -9.27 7.56 -11.86
CA THR A 147 -10.58 8.06 -11.40
C THR A 147 -10.76 7.70 -9.94
N VAL A 148 -10.95 8.69 -9.07
CA VAL A 148 -11.22 8.44 -7.65
C VAL A 148 -12.71 8.21 -7.47
N THR A 149 -13.09 7.08 -6.88
CA THR A 149 -14.50 6.65 -6.73
C THR A 149 -14.76 6.11 -5.33
N SER A 150 -16.03 6.00 -4.96
CA SER A 150 -16.43 5.13 -3.84
C SER A 150 -16.21 3.65 -4.19
N LEU A 151 -16.26 2.77 -3.19
CA LEU A 151 -16.05 1.32 -3.39
C LEU A 151 -17.11 0.67 -4.30
N VAL A 152 -18.30 1.26 -4.39
CA VAL A 152 -19.52 0.67 -4.98
C VAL A 152 -19.72 1.08 -6.45
N GLU A 153 -18.99 2.06 -6.95
CA GLU A 153 -19.22 2.58 -8.30
C GLU A 153 -18.61 1.70 -9.40
N PRO A 154 -19.35 1.48 -10.51
CA PRO A 154 -18.91 0.66 -11.63
C PRO A 154 -17.74 1.30 -12.39
N SER A 155 -16.96 0.44 -13.04
CA SER A 155 -15.72 0.77 -13.74
C SER A 155 -15.93 1.78 -14.88
N SER A 156 -15.13 2.84 -14.88
CA SER A 156 -14.83 3.64 -16.08
C SER A 156 -13.71 2.99 -16.91
N ASP A 157 -13.39 3.53 -18.09
CA ASP A 157 -12.19 3.15 -18.87
C ASP A 157 -10.87 3.37 -18.12
N ARG A 158 -10.91 4.15 -17.03
CA ARG A 158 -9.77 4.40 -16.13
C ARG A 158 -9.88 3.53 -14.88
N ILE A 159 -8.71 3.12 -14.36
CA ILE A 159 -8.62 2.34 -13.12
C ILE A 159 -9.21 3.15 -11.96
N PRO A 160 -10.25 2.61 -11.26
CA PRO A 160 -10.84 3.26 -10.10
C PRO A 160 -9.89 3.23 -8.90
N VAL A 161 -9.79 4.35 -8.20
CA VAL A 161 -9.04 4.54 -6.97
C VAL A 161 -10.02 4.73 -5.83
N TRP A 162 -9.93 3.89 -4.80
CA TRP A 162 -10.68 4.09 -3.56
C TRP A 162 -9.73 4.54 -2.46
N ILE A 163 -10.08 5.66 -1.80
CA ILE A 163 -9.36 6.21 -0.65
C ILE A 163 -10.30 6.08 0.56
N PRO A 164 -10.16 5.05 1.41
CA PRO A 164 -11.00 4.90 2.58
C PRO A 164 -10.75 5.97 3.63
N GLU A 165 -11.82 6.34 4.32
CA GLU A 165 -11.74 7.03 5.60
C GLU A 165 -11.20 6.07 6.66
N VAL A 166 -10.13 6.48 7.37
CA VAL A 166 -9.50 5.69 8.41
C VAL A 166 -9.10 6.60 9.56
N ARG A 167 -9.85 6.54 10.66
CA ARG A 167 -9.63 7.32 11.89
C ARG A 167 -9.03 6.46 13.00
N SER A 168 -9.33 5.16 13.00
CA SER A 168 -8.90 4.20 14.00
C SER A 168 -8.35 2.91 13.37
N ASP A 169 -7.72 2.07 14.19
CA ASP A 169 -7.29 0.74 13.75
C ASP A 169 -8.48 -0.15 13.36
N ASP A 170 -9.66 0.06 13.96
CA ASP A 170 -10.89 -0.66 13.59
C ASP A 170 -11.36 -0.30 12.18
N ASP A 171 -11.28 0.98 11.80
CA ASP A 171 -11.56 1.41 10.42
C ASP A 171 -10.58 0.73 9.46
N LEU A 172 -9.29 0.70 9.82
CA LEU A 172 -8.25 0.07 9.01
C LEU A 172 -8.43 -1.45 8.91
N ALA A 173 -8.88 -2.10 9.97
CA ALA A 173 -9.25 -3.51 9.98
C ALA A 173 -10.44 -3.79 9.06
N GLY A 174 -11.44 -2.90 9.04
CA GLY A 174 -12.56 -2.96 8.09
C GLY A 174 -12.11 -2.87 6.63
N VAL A 175 -11.14 -1.98 6.33
CA VAL A 175 -10.50 -1.91 5.00
C VAL A 175 -9.75 -3.20 4.68
N ALA A 176 -8.95 -3.71 5.62
CA ALA A 176 -8.15 -4.92 5.45
C ALA A 176 -9.00 -6.19 5.28
N ALA A 177 -10.18 -6.26 5.90
CA ALA A 177 -11.13 -7.37 5.76
C ALA A 177 -11.54 -7.59 4.30
N LEU A 178 -11.61 -6.52 3.50
CA LEU A 178 -11.90 -6.59 2.06
C LEU A 178 -10.83 -7.37 1.27
N SER A 179 -9.63 -7.55 1.83
CA SER A 179 -8.57 -8.36 1.19
C SER A 179 -8.93 -9.84 1.07
N THR A 180 -9.93 -10.33 1.80
CA THR A 180 -10.41 -11.72 1.73
C THR A 180 -11.38 -11.98 0.58
N ARG A 181 -11.86 -10.93 -0.09
CA ARG A 181 -12.79 -11.04 -1.22
C ARG A 181 -12.11 -11.63 -2.45
N ALA A 182 -12.85 -12.36 -3.28
CA ALA A 182 -12.31 -12.94 -4.50
C ALA A 182 -11.78 -11.88 -5.49
N GLU A 183 -12.43 -10.72 -5.54
CA GLU A 183 -12.05 -9.59 -6.40
C GLU A 183 -10.73 -8.93 -5.97
N ALA A 184 -10.35 -9.07 -4.69
CA ALA A 184 -9.15 -8.45 -4.13
C ALA A 184 -7.85 -8.90 -4.83
N ARG A 185 -7.87 -10.06 -5.49
CA ARG A 185 -6.77 -10.57 -6.32
C ARG A 185 -6.44 -9.65 -7.50
N ARG A 186 -7.41 -8.88 -8.00
CA ARG A 186 -7.21 -7.91 -9.08
C ARG A 186 -6.99 -6.48 -8.57
N TRP A 187 -6.88 -6.28 -7.27
CA TRP A 187 -6.69 -4.96 -6.67
C TRP A 187 -5.22 -4.75 -6.29
N LEU A 188 -4.74 -3.53 -6.49
CA LEU A 188 -3.48 -3.08 -5.93
C LEU A 188 -3.74 -2.41 -4.58
N TRP A 189 -3.19 -2.98 -3.51
CA TRP A 189 -3.29 -2.46 -2.15
C TRP A 189 -2.12 -1.52 -1.87
N CYS A 190 -2.35 -0.22 -1.92
CA CYS A 190 -1.37 0.82 -1.65
C CYS A 190 -1.53 1.29 -0.20
N GLY A 191 -0.63 0.86 0.70
CA GLY A 191 -0.76 1.15 2.12
C GLY A 191 0.57 1.29 2.86
N SER A 192 0.50 1.86 4.05
CA SER A 192 1.63 1.91 4.97
C SER A 192 1.79 0.57 5.72
N ALA A 193 2.73 0.50 6.66
CA ALA A 193 2.86 -0.67 7.53
C ALA A 193 1.57 -0.93 8.36
N GLY A 194 0.79 0.12 8.68
CA GLY A 194 -0.50 -0.04 9.37
C GLY A 194 -1.45 -0.96 8.63
N LEU A 195 -1.59 -0.79 7.30
CA LEU A 195 -2.44 -1.65 6.48
C LEU A 195 -1.87 -3.07 6.39
N ALA A 196 -0.55 -3.21 6.32
CA ALA A 196 0.10 -4.52 6.30
C ALA A 196 -0.16 -5.31 7.58
N HIS A 197 -0.04 -4.68 8.75
CA HIS A 197 -0.41 -5.30 10.04
C HIS A 197 -1.88 -5.69 10.08
N ALA A 198 -2.79 -4.83 9.60
CA ALA A 198 -4.22 -5.14 9.56
C ALA A 198 -4.52 -6.34 8.64
N ILE A 199 -3.89 -6.42 7.46
CA ILE A 199 -4.02 -7.56 6.55
C ILE A 199 -3.41 -8.83 7.15
N ALA A 200 -2.25 -8.73 7.81
CA ALA A 200 -1.61 -9.85 8.49
C ALA A 200 -2.53 -10.44 9.55
N ALA A 201 -3.18 -9.60 10.36
CA ALA A 201 -4.14 -10.05 11.37
C ALA A 201 -5.36 -10.75 10.74
N ILE A 202 -5.99 -10.14 9.73
CA ILE A 202 -7.17 -10.69 9.05
C ILE A 202 -6.89 -12.04 8.38
N ARG A 203 -5.68 -12.22 7.82
CA ARG A 203 -5.30 -13.43 7.11
C ARG A 203 -4.58 -14.46 7.99
N HIS A 204 -4.53 -14.25 9.31
CA HIS A 204 -3.83 -15.11 10.28
C HIS A 204 -2.34 -15.31 9.95
N LEU A 205 -1.70 -14.26 9.44
CA LEU A 205 -0.28 -14.22 9.11
C LEU A 205 0.52 -13.35 10.09
N ALA A 206 -0.10 -12.79 11.14
CA ALA A 206 0.58 -11.97 12.14
C ALA A 206 1.38 -12.83 13.14
N PRO A 207 2.50 -12.33 13.71
CA PRO A 207 3.21 -13.01 14.80
C PRO A 207 2.29 -13.28 15.99
N ASP A 208 2.49 -14.42 16.66
CA ASP A 208 1.79 -14.72 17.91
C ASP A 208 2.37 -13.82 19.01
N PRO A 209 1.57 -12.89 19.59
CA PRO A 209 2.04 -12.02 20.66
C PRO A 209 2.42 -12.78 21.94
N SER A 210 2.03 -14.05 22.09
CA SER A 210 2.41 -14.90 23.22
C SER A 210 3.73 -15.65 23.02
N ALA A 211 4.33 -15.58 21.84
CA ALA A 211 5.57 -16.28 21.49
C ALA A 211 6.85 -15.42 21.69
N ALA A 212 6.73 -14.23 22.29
CA ALA A 212 7.82 -13.29 22.53
C ALA A 212 8.22 -13.19 24.01
#